data_AF-A0A8J4SBN9-F1
#
_entry.id   AF-A0A8J4SBN9-F1
#
_cell.length_a   1.000
_cell.length_b   1.000
_cell.length_c   1.000
_cell.angle_alpha   90.00
_cell.angle_beta   90.00
_cell.angle_gamma   90.00
#
_symmetry.space_group_name_H-M   'P 1'
#
loop_
_entity.id
_entity.type
_entity.pdbx_description
1 polymer ?
#
loop_
_entity_poly.entity_id
_entity_poly.type
_entity_poly.pdbx_seq_one_letter_code
_entity_poly.pdbx_strand_id
1 'polypeptide(L)'
;MVHTFPEPIKLTADDETSSTQSEASDTVPNTFEGPEKNLEIDFKLNVGHPRGFREVPRQDLDEMLEAGQCQILSRTSNEHIDAYVLSESSMFVYAHKVVLKTCGTTTLLLCLPYIKRFSKRLGLEIEWVNYSRKNYTFPEEQKYPHTSFQTEVAFLSSYFPEGSAHVLGPLNHDHWYIYAWDADIHDQSGAALMTNDIPFKEPGQNESTLHVLMQDMHPNLVPGAVIDDFAFDPCGYSMNGILFDAYYTIHITPESHCSYVSFETNARLRSYQSLLKNVLRCFRPAKYSVSVYTERNALEASKTNMFAEDLVKIDDDLLYKRKGGHTQATFEGDYMCRMANFSVSDMPPVVSRAAQKYRSPSFA
;
A
#
# COMPACT_ATOMS: atom_id res chain seq x y z
N MET A 1 -27.78 30.24 23.63
CA MET A 1 -28.70 30.22 22.48
C MET A 1 -28.20 29.14 21.54
N VAL A 2 -29.05 28.15 21.28
CA VAL A 2 -28.77 27.00 20.41
C VAL A 2 -28.88 27.48 18.96
N HIS A 3 -27.83 27.33 18.16
CA HIS A 3 -27.90 27.51 16.72
C HIS A 3 -28.06 26.15 16.07
N THR A 4 -29.28 25.89 15.63
CA THR A 4 -29.72 24.72 14.85
C THR A 4 -29.23 24.81 13.40
N PHE A 5 -28.76 23.68 12.87
CA PHE A 5 -28.45 23.48 11.45
C PHE A 5 -29.73 23.51 10.59
N PRO A 6 -29.68 23.94 9.31
CA PRO A 6 -30.83 23.93 8.42
C PRO A 6 -31.16 22.52 7.89
N GLU A 7 -32.45 22.20 7.76
CA GLU A 7 -32.96 20.92 7.25
C GLU A 7 -32.69 20.71 5.74
N PRO A 8 -32.61 19.44 5.26
CA PRO A 8 -32.43 19.14 3.84
C PRO A 8 -33.68 19.38 3.00
N ILE A 9 -33.46 19.81 1.76
CA ILE A 9 -34.47 20.10 0.74
C ILE A 9 -35.18 18.80 0.32
N LYS A 10 -36.52 18.79 0.39
CA LYS A 10 -37.38 17.73 -0.14
C LYS A 10 -37.51 17.87 -1.67
N LEU A 11 -37.11 16.84 -2.41
CA LEU A 11 -37.45 16.68 -3.82
C LEU A 11 -38.80 15.96 -3.91
N THR A 12 -39.75 16.57 -4.60
CA THR A 12 -41.11 16.06 -4.84
C THR A 12 -41.11 14.98 -5.91
N ALA A 13 -41.87 13.92 -5.66
CA ALA A 13 -42.24 12.88 -6.62
C ALA A 13 -43.39 13.34 -7.55
N ASP A 14 -43.70 12.47 -8.51
CA ASP A 14 -44.76 12.46 -9.55
C ASP A 14 -44.14 12.63 -10.96
N ASP A 15 -44.37 11.77 -11.97
CA ASP A 15 -45.51 10.90 -12.24
C ASP A 15 -45.13 9.75 -13.22
N GLU A 16 -46.03 8.77 -13.30
CA GLU A 16 -45.94 7.42 -13.89
C GLU A 16 -45.68 7.31 -15.42
N THR A 17 -45.09 6.18 -15.86
CA THR A 17 -45.69 5.35 -16.94
C THR A 17 -45.13 3.92 -16.95
N SER A 18 -46.09 2.99 -16.93
CA SER A 18 -45.97 1.52 -16.96
C SER A 18 -45.33 0.95 -18.24
N SER A 19 -44.49 -0.07 -18.13
CA SER A 19 -44.69 -1.35 -18.84
C SER A 19 -43.64 -2.43 -18.52
N THR A 20 -44.20 -3.61 -18.25
CA THR A 20 -43.65 -4.98 -18.39
C THR A 20 -42.50 -5.43 -17.48
N GLN A 21 -42.90 -6.27 -16.53
CA GLN A 21 -42.08 -7.24 -15.81
C GLN A 21 -41.20 -8.05 -16.76
N SER A 22 -39.89 -7.98 -16.58
CA SER A 22 -38.99 -9.10 -16.79
C SER A 22 -38.29 -9.37 -15.47
N GLU A 23 -38.64 -10.47 -14.82
CA GLU A 23 -37.83 -11.08 -13.77
C GLU A 23 -36.49 -11.51 -14.38
N ALA A 24 -35.53 -10.59 -14.40
CA ALA A 24 -34.12 -10.94 -14.47
C ALA A 24 -33.63 -10.91 -13.03
N SER A 25 -33.38 -12.09 -12.46
CA SER A 25 -32.57 -12.23 -11.27
C SER A 25 -31.16 -11.73 -11.60
N ASP A 26 -30.91 -10.43 -11.45
CA ASP A 26 -29.58 -9.87 -11.45
C ASP A 26 -28.91 -10.32 -10.14
N THR A 27 -28.40 -11.56 -10.14
CA THR A 27 -27.28 -11.93 -9.28
C THR A 27 -26.08 -11.14 -9.77
N VAL A 28 -26.01 -9.86 -9.42
CA VAL A 28 -24.76 -9.10 -9.51
C VAL A 28 -23.79 -9.87 -8.62
N PRO A 29 -22.69 -10.45 -9.14
CA PRO A 29 -21.65 -10.99 -8.27
C PRO A 29 -21.25 -9.85 -7.35
N ASN A 30 -21.25 -10.06 -6.03
CA ASN A 30 -20.72 -9.09 -5.09
C ASN A 30 -19.26 -8.85 -5.48
N THR A 31 -19.00 -7.77 -6.21
CA THR A 31 -17.67 -7.40 -6.69
C THR A 31 -16.86 -6.91 -5.50
N PHE A 32 -15.63 -7.40 -5.38
CA PHE A 32 -14.69 -6.96 -4.35
C PHE A 32 -13.53 -6.22 -4.98
N GLU A 33 -13.30 -4.98 -4.56
CA GLU A 33 -12.15 -4.20 -4.99
C GLU A 33 -10.89 -4.65 -4.24
N GLY A 34 -10.08 -5.48 -4.89
CA GLY A 34 -8.78 -5.90 -4.37
C GLY A 34 -7.76 -4.76 -4.18
N PRO A 35 -7.52 -3.90 -5.19
CA PRO A 35 -6.65 -2.73 -5.09
C PRO A 35 -6.75 -1.92 -3.80
N GLU A 36 -5.68 -1.94 -3.02
CA GLU A 36 -5.62 -1.31 -1.71
C GLU A 36 -5.37 0.19 -1.78
N LYS A 37 -5.92 0.88 -0.79
CA LYS A 37 -5.60 2.25 -0.39
C LYS A 37 -4.58 2.17 0.74
N ASN A 38 -3.48 2.92 0.65
CA ASN A 38 -2.44 2.97 1.68
C ASN A 38 -2.20 4.42 2.12
N LEU A 39 -2.26 4.67 3.42
CA LEU A 39 -1.90 5.94 4.06
C LEU A 39 -0.79 5.69 5.08
N GLU A 40 0.32 6.37 4.87
CA GLU A 40 1.49 6.39 5.73
C GLU A 40 1.67 7.80 6.28
N ILE A 41 1.84 7.91 7.59
CA ILE A 41 2.07 9.18 8.30
C ILE A 41 3.23 8.98 9.27
N ASP A 42 4.29 9.77 9.08
CA ASP A 42 5.40 9.83 10.01
C ASP A 42 5.34 11.08 10.86
N PHE A 43 5.84 10.96 12.09
CA PHE A 43 5.88 12.03 13.08
C PHE A 43 7.33 12.39 13.39
N LYS A 44 7.58 13.67 13.70
CA LYS A 44 8.90 14.12 14.14
C LYS A 44 9.39 13.29 15.33
N LEU A 45 10.61 12.77 15.22
CA LEU A 45 11.24 11.99 16.27
C LEU A 45 11.43 12.83 17.53
N ASN A 46 11.26 12.21 18.70
CA ASN A 46 11.43 12.85 20.02
C ASN A 46 10.49 14.04 20.31
N VAL A 47 9.46 14.25 19.49
CA VAL A 47 8.40 15.24 19.73
C VAL A 47 7.15 14.53 20.24
N GLY A 48 6.53 15.07 21.29
CA GLY A 48 5.28 14.56 21.86
C GLY A 48 5.45 13.42 22.86
N HIS A 49 4.41 12.58 22.99
CA HIS A 49 4.36 11.50 23.96
C HIS A 49 5.49 10.47 23.75
N PRO A 50 6.17 9.96 24.80
CA PRO A 50 7.32 9.05 24.65
C PRO A 50 7.04 7.72 23.93
N ARG A 51 5.80 7.22 24.04
CA ARG A 51 5.34 6.02 23.29
C ARG A 51 4.70 6.38 21.95
N GLY A 52 4.67 7.66 21.62
CA GLY A 52 4.07 8.24 20.44
C GLY A 52 2.65 7.74 20.17
N PHE A 53 2.35 7.43 18.91
CA PHE A 53 1.00 7.05 18.47
C PHE A 53 0.52 5.72 19.06
N ARG A 54 1.43 4.88 19.59
CA ARG A 54 1.07 3.64 20.31
C ARG A 54 0.32 3.89 21.62
N GLU A 55 0.27 5.14 22.09
CA GLU A 55 -0.52 5.53 23.25
C GLU A 55 -1.99 5.82 22.91
N VAL A 56 -2.40 5.81 21.64
CA VAL A 56 -3.82 5.95 21.29
C VAL A 56 -4.61 4.77 21.87
N PRO A 57 -5.65 5.01 22.70
CA PRO A 57 -6.44 3.94 23.28
C PRO A 57 -7.12 3.09 22.22
N ARG A 58 -7.29 1.79 22.50
CA ARG A 58 -7.98 0.85 21.58
C ARG A 58 -9.37 1.35 21.15
N GLN A 59 -10.16 1.87 22.09
CA GLN A 59 -11.49 2.42 21.80
C GLN A 59 -11.46 3.57 20.79
N ASP A 60 -10.43 4.42 20.85
CA ASP A 60 -10.26 5.54 19.93
C ASP A 60 -9.83 5.04 18.54
N LEU A 61 -9.03 3.96 18.47
CA LEU A 61 -8.70 3.28 17.21
C LEU A 61 -9.94 2.62 16.60
N ASP A 62 -10.80 2.00 17.41
CA ASP A 62 -12.06 1.42 16.93
C ASP A 62 -12.98 2.50 16.34
N GLU A 63 -13.15 3.65 17.03
CA GLU A 63 -13.94 4.79 16.53
C GLU A 63 -13.38 5.34 15.20
N MET A 64 -12.06 5.47 15.10
CA MET A 64 -11.39 5.90 13.88
C MET A 64 -11.64 4.93 12.72
N LEU A 65 -11.49 3.63 12.95
CA LEU A 65 -11.61 2.62 11.90
C LEU A 65 -13.07 2.42 11.47
N GLU A 66 -14.02 2.59 12.38
CA GLU A 66 -15.45 2.62 12.05
C GLU A 66 -15.77 3.74 11.05
N ALA A 67 -15.16 4.93 11.19
CA ALA A 67 -15.29 6.00 10.20
C ALA A 67 -14.68 5.64 8.82
N GLY A 68 -13.68 4.77 8.81
CA GLY A 68 -13.10 4.17 7.60
C GLY A 68 -13.90 2.99 7.02
N GLN A 69 -15.00 2.59 7.66
CA GLN A 69 -15.80 1.40 7.37
C GLN A 69 -15.03 0.08 7.54
N CYS A 70 -14.17 -0.02 8.55
CA CYS A 70 -13.44 -1.25 8.88
C CYS A 70 -13.31 -1.46 10.39
N GLN A 71 -12.95 -2.66 10.82
CA GLN A 71 -12.85 -3.03 12.24
C GLN A 71 -11.56 -3.81 12.52
N ILE A 72 -11.05 -3.72 13.74
CA ILE A 72 -9.92 -4.54 14.18
C ILE A 72 -10.41 -5.95 14.53
N LEU A 73 -9.84 -6.96 13.89
CA LEU A 73 -10.11 -8.38 14.15
C LEU A 73 -9.17 -8.94 15.20
N SER A 74 -7.87 -8.71 15.02
CA SER A 74 -6.82 -9.19 15.91
C SER A 74 -5.69 -8.17 16.00
N ARG A 75 -4.81 -8.38 16.97
CA ARG A 75 -3.64 -7.54 17.21
C ARG A 75 -2.48 -8.42 17.65
N THR A 76 -1.32 -8.14 17.06
CA THR A 76 -0.02 -8.67 17.49
C THR A 76 0.95 -7.52 17.71
N SER A 77 1.78 -7.63 18.75
CA SER A 77 2.63 -6.51 19.20
C SER A 77 4.02 -6.99 19.59
N ASN A 78 5.01 -6.10 19.40
CA ASN A 78 6.36 -6.25 19.95
C ASN A 78 6.86 -4.91 20.52
N GLU A 79 8.17 -4.79 20.76
CA GLU A 79 8.79 -3.57 21.30
C GLU A 79 8.64 -2.35 20.37
N HIS A 80 8.53 -2.55 19.07
CA HIS A 80 8.55 -1.48 18.06
C HIS A 80 7.16 -1.19 17.47
N ILE A 81 6.35 -2.23 17.23
CA ILE A 81 5.14 -2.19 16.40
C ILE A 81 3.94 -2.77 17.14
N ASP A 82 2.78 -2.15 16.97
CA ASP A 82 1.47 -2.77 17.12
C ASP A 82 0.86 -3.01 15.74
N ALA A 83 0.74 -4.27 15.34
CA ALA A 83 0.14 -4.70 14.08
C ALA A 83 -1.30 -5.17 14.32
N TYR A 84 -2.21 -4.72 13.48
CA TYR A 84 -3.64 -5.01 13.57
C TYR A 84 -4.11 -5.61 12.26
N VAL A 85 -4.67 -6.82 12.32
CA VAL A 85 -5.43 -7.37 11.20
C VAL A 85 -6.81 -6.72 11.23
N LEU A 86 -7.23 -6.15 10.11
CA LEU A 86 -8.52 -5.48 9.96
C LEU A 86 -9.49 -6.37 9.18
N SER A 87 -10.78 -6.06 9.29
CA SER A 87 -11.83 -6.66 8.47
C SER A 87 -11.60 -6.47 6.97
N GLU A 88 -10.85 -5.44 6.59
CA GLU A 88 -10.64 -5.02 5.21
C GLU A 88 -9.18 -4.59 4.98
N SER A 89 -8.18 -5.38 5.43
CA SER A 89 -6.70 -5.21 5.29
C SER A 89 -5.96 -5.13 6.64
N SER A 90 -5.12 -4.11 6.88
CA SER A 90 -4.17 -4.07 8.00
C SER A 90 -3.80 -2.64 8.46
N MET A 91 -3.42 -2.50 9.73
CA MET A 91 -2.86 -1.27 10.29
C MET A 91 -1.60 -1.56 11.12
N PHE A 92 -0.56 -0.75 10.97
CA PHE A 92 0.68 -0.82 11.73
C PHE A 92 0.93 0.49 12.47
N VAL A 93 1.12 0.41 13.78
CA VAL A 93 1.34 1.57 14.64
C VAL A 93 2.69 1.45 15.33
N TYR A 94 3.57 2.38 15.01
CA TYR A 94 4.83 2.65 15.68
C TYR A 94 4.68 3.85 16.61
N ALA A 95 5.73 4.18 17.36
CA ALA A 95 5.74 5.43 18.12
C ALA A 95 5.62 6.65 17.19
N HIS A 96 6.42 6.70 16.13
CA HIS A 96 6.53 7.86 15.24
C HIS A 96 6.10 7.56 13.79
N LYS A 97 5.30 6.51 13.58
CA LYS A 97 4.80 6.13 12.26
C LYS A 97 3.46 5.39 12.37
N VAL A 98 2.54 5.67 11.46
CA VAL A 98 1.30 4.90 11.28
C VAL A 98 1.16 4.55 9.80
N VAL A 99 0.94 3.27 9.53
CA VAL A 99 0.57 2.78 8.19
C VAL A 99 -0.82 2.18 8.31
N LEU A 100 -1.79 2.74 7.58
CA LEU A 100 -3.14 2.22 7.48
C LEU A 100 -3.40 1.79 6.04
N LYS A 101 -3.82 0.55 5.86
CA LYS A 101 -4.19 -0.01 4.57
C LYS A 101 -5.61 -0.51 4.62
N THR A 102 -6.35 -0.29 3.53
CA THR A 102 -7.70 -0.83 3.38
C THR A 102 -8.03 -1.23 1.94
N CYS A 103 -8.88 -2.23 1.76
CA CYS A 103 -9.39 -2.70 0.47
C CYS A 103 -10.92 -2.53 0.36
N GLY A 104 -11.53 -3.03 -0.71
CA GLY A 104 -12.98 -2.92 -0.94
C GLY A 104 -13.45 -1.47 -1.12
N THR A 105 -14.62 -1.15 -0.56
CA THR A 105 -15.23 0.18 -0.64
C THR A 105 -15.00 1.02 0.62
N THR A 106 -14.02 0.65 1.45
CA THR A 106 -13.62 1.41 2.63
C THR A 106 -13.27 2.85 2.30
N THR A 107 -13.50 3.74 3.26
CA THR A 107 -13.26 5.18 3.14
C THR A 107 -12.06 5.61 3.96
N LEU A 108 -10.89 5.03 3.66
CA LEU A 108 -9.64 5.19 4.39
C LEU A 108 -9.35 6.63 4.84
N LEU A 109 -9.51 7.60 3.94
CA LEU A 109 -9.14 8.99 4.22
C LEU A 109 -10.05 9.65 5.26
N LEU A 110 -11.22 9.07 5.57
CA LEU A 110 -12.05 9.52 6.69
C LEU A 110 -11.44 9.17 8.06
N CYS A 111 -10.39 8.34 8.13
CA CYS A 111 -9.60 8.12 9.34
C CYS A 111 -8.63 9.29 9.63
N LEU A 112 -8.22 10.06 8.61
CA LEU A 112 -7.22 11.13 8.75
C LEU A 112 -7.57 12.21 9.79
N PRO A 113 -8.83 12.70 9.90
CA PRO A 113 -9.19 13.67 10.93
C PRO A 113 -8.97 13.14 12.35
N TYR A 114 -9.20 11.85 12.58
CA TYR A 114 -8.95 11.20 13.86
C TYR A 114 -7.46 11.10 14.15
N ILE A 115 -6.65 10.70 13.16
CA ILE A 115 -5.19 10.68 13.29
C ILE A 115 -4.69 12.07 13.71
N LYS A 116 -5.08 13.15 13.01
CA LYS A 116 -4.69 14.52 13.40
C LYS A 116 -5.17 14.90 14.81
N ARG A 117 -6.39 14.51 15.20
CA ARG A 117 -6.94 14.74 16.54
C ARG A 117 -6.08 14.04 17.61
N PHE A 118 -5.70 12.79 17.37
CA PHE A 118 -4.88 12.01 18.29
C PHE A 118 -3.44 12.53 18.37
N SER A 119 -2.83 12.88 17.23
CA SER A 119 -1.51 13.50 17.19
C SER A 119 -1.47 14.77 18.01
N LYS A 120 -2.46 15.67 17.84
CA LYS A 120 -2.55 16.90 18.63
C LYS A 120 -2.68 16.62 20.13
N ARG A 121 -3.50 15.64 20.52
CA ARG A 121 -3.70 15.25 21.93
C ARG A 121 -2.42 14.69 22.56
N LEU A 122 -1.62 13.96 21.77
CA LEU A 122 -0.36 13.36 22.19
C LEU A 122 0.84 14.29 22.01
N GLY A 123 0.64 15.52 21.51
CA GLY A 123 1.71 16.48 21.22
C GLY A 123 2.65 16.04 20.09
N LEU A 124 2.21 15.14 19.21
CA LEU A 124 2.95 14.69 18.05
C LEU A 124 2.83 15.69 16.90
N GLU A 125 3.92 15.89 16.18
CA GLU A 125 3.97 16.72 14.98
C GLU A 125 4.12 15.82 13.76
N ILE A 126 3.22 15.96 12.78
CA ILE A 126 3.31 15.23 11.51
C ILE A 126 4.47 15.81 10.71
N GLU A 127 5.38 14.95 10.28
CA GLU A 127 6.55 15.28 9.45
C GLU A 127 6.28 14.91 7.99
N TRP A 128 5.72 13.72 7.75
CA TRP A 128 5.53 13.17 6.41
C TRP A 128 4.16 12.55 6.26
N VAL A 129 3.56 12.70 5.07
CA VAL A 129 2.32 12.02 4.68
C VAL A 129 2.47 11.46 3.28
N ASN A 130 2.19 10.17 3.12
CA ASN A 130 2.12 9.51 1.82
C ASN A 130 0.79 8.75 1.72
N TYR A 131 -0.03 9.15 0.75
CA TYR A 131 -1.19 8.38 0.33
C TYR A 131 -0.90 7.77 -1.04
N SER A 132 -1.14 6.47 -1.18
CA SER A 132 -0.97 5.82 -2.46
C SER A 132 -1.94 4.68 -2.69
N ARG A 133 -2.17 4.37 -3.96
CA ARG A 133 -2.94 3.20 -4.36
C ARG A 133 -2.68 2.83 -5.81
N LYS A 134 -2.97 1.58 -6.13
CA LYS A 134 -3.13 1.18 -7.53
C LYS A 134 -4.41 1.79 -8.11
N ASN A 135 -4.45 1.94 -9.44
CA ASN A 135 -5.71 2.15 -10.14
C ASN A 135 -6.73 1.05 -9.82
N TYR A 136 -7.98 1.46 -9.59
CA TYR A 136 -9.09 0.55 -9.24
C TYR A 136 -9.48 -0.34 -10.40
N THR A 137 -10.10 -1.47 -10.06
CA THR A 137 -10.79 -2.39 -10.96
C THR A 137 -12.23 -1.92 -11.18
N PHE A 138 -12.90 -1.46 -10.11
CA PHE A 138 -14.29 -1.00 -10.05
C PHE A 138 -14.35 0.43 -9.49
N PRO A 139 -13.76 1.44 -10.17
CA PRO A 139 -13.71 2.82 -9.68
C PRO A 139 -15.10 3.43 -9.39
N GLU A 140 -16.14 3.01 -10.11
CA GLU A 140 -17.52 3.48 -9.96
C GLU A 140 -18.19 3.06 -8.64
N GLU A 141 -17.68 2.03 -7.97
CA GLU A 141 -18.21 1.56 -6.68
C GLU A 141 -17.59 2.28 -5.48
N GLN A 142 -16.51 3.04 -5.71
CA GLN A 142 -15.78 3.72 -4.65
C GLN A 142 -16.58 4.91 -4.12
N LYS A 143 -16.60 5.04 -2.78
CA LYS A 143 -17.34 6.08 -2.07
C LYS A 143 -16.47 7.30 -1.82
N TYR A 144 -17.08 8.46 -1.59
CA TYR A 144 -16.34 9.65 -1.18
C TYR A 144 -15.50 9.37 0.09
N PRO A 145 -14.24 9.83 0.17
CA PRO A 145 -13.52 10.70 -0.78
C PRO A 145 -12.73 9.96 -1.88
N HIS A 146 -12.98 8.68 -2.11
CA HIS A 146 -12.23 7.80 -3.03
C HIS A 146 -12.84 7.63 -4.42
N THR A 147 -13.85 8.43 -4.78
CA THR A 147 -14.54 8.36 -6.09
C THR A 147 -13.63 8.68 -7.29
N SER A 148 -12.55 9.42 -7.07
CA SER A 148 -11.53 9.69 -8.08
C SER A 148 -10.22 10.14 -7.42
N PHE A 149 -9.10 10.02 -8.13
CA PHE A 149 -7.83 10.54 -7.61
C PHE A 149 -7.85 12.06 -7.39
N GLN A 150 -8.57 12.80 -8.23
CA GLN A 150 -8.76 14.24 -8.04
C GLN A 150 -9.49 14.56 -6.72
N THR A 151 -10.50 13.76 -6.37
CA THR A 151 -11.24 13.90 -5.12
C THR A 151 -10.37 13.56 -3.91
N GLU A 152 -9.56 12.51 -4.02
CA GLU A 152 -8.61 12.10 -2.97
C GLU A 152 -7.57 13.20 -2.72
N VAL A 153 -6.98 13.76 -3.79
CA VAL A 153 -6.04 14.89 -3.72
C VAL A 153 -6.71 16.11 -3.10
N ALA A 154 -7.92 16.48 -3.54
CA ALA A 154 -8.64 17.63 -2.97
C ALA A 154 -8.93 17.44 -1.47
N PHE A 155 -9.29 16.23 -1.04
CA PHE A 155 -9.48 15.91 0.37
C PHE A 155 -8.18 16.06 1.14
N LEU A 156 -7.09 15.43 0.68
CA LEU A 156 -5.78 15.49 1.33
C LEU A 156 -5.23 16.92 1.41
N SER A 157 -5.31 17.68 0.31
CA SER A 157 -4.88 19.08 0.24
C SER A 157 -5.65 20.01 1.17
N SER A 158 -6.86 19.63 1.62
CA SER A 158 -7.59 20.39 2.65
C SER A 158 -6.96 20.28 4.04
N TYR A 159 -6.19 19.21 4.29
CA TYR A 159 -5.46 18.99 5.55
C TYR A 159 -3.98 19.33 5.46
N PHE A 160 -3.40 19.15 4.28
CA PHE A 160 -1.99 19.29 3.97
C PHE A 160 -1.85 20.13 2.69
N PRO A 161 -1.98 21.47 2.78
CA PRO A 161 -1.87 22.32 1.61
C PRO A 161 -0.50 22.14 0.95
N GLU A 162 -0.45 22.34 -0.37
CA GLU A 162 0.78 22.26 -1.18
C GLU A 162 1.42 20.88 -1.34
N GLY A 163 0.81 19.80 -0.83
CA GLY A 163 1.27 18.44 -1.12
C GLY A 163 1.23 18.10 -2.62
N SER A 164 2.16 17.27 -3.07
CA SER A 164 2.36 16.93 -4.47
C SER A 164 1.67 15.61 -4.86
N ALA A 165 1.02 15.60 -6.03
CA ALA A 165 0.29 14.44 -6.55
C ALA A 165 0.89 13.95 -7.88
N HIS A 166 1.07 12.64 -8.01
CA HIS A 166 1.78 12.00 -9.12
C HIS A 166 1.08 10.72 -9.57
N VAL A 167 1.31 10.37 -10.84
CA VAL A 167 0.88 9.10 -11.41
C VAL A 167 2.08 8.39 -12.03
N LEU A 168 2.33 7.16 -11.57
CA LEU A 168 3.41 6.32 -12.05
C LEU A 168 2.87 5.19 -12.93
N GLY A 169 3.30 5.20 -14.19
CA GLY A 169 2.91 4.19 -15.17
C GLY A 169 1.92 4.74 -16.19
N PRO A 170 1.54 3.92 -17.18
CA PRO A 170 0.60 4.29 -18.22
C PRO A 170 -0.83 4.49 -17.69
N LEU A 171 -1.47 5.62 -17.99
CA LEU A 171 -2.86 5.92 -17.57
C LEU A 171 -3.89 4.92 -18.11
N ASN A 172 -3.59 4.28 -19.24
CA ASN A 172 -4.46 3.30 -19.90
C ASN A 172 -4.17 1.84 -19.50
N HIS A 173 -3.23 1.60 -18.60
CA HIS A 173 -2.96 0.28 -18.03
C HIS A 173 -2.68 0.36 -16.53
N ASP A 174 -2.03 -0.65 -15.97
CA ASP A 174 -1.65 -0.69 -14.57
C ASP A 174 -0.76 0.51 -14.20
N HIS A 175 -1.23 1.36 -13.27
CA HIS A 175 -0.51 2.53 -12.78
C HIS A 175 -0.76 2.75 -11.27
N TRP A 176 0.07 3.61 -10.69
CA TRP A 176 0.07 3.94 -9.28
C TRP A 176 -0.22 5.42 -9.07
N TYR A 177 -1.14 5.72 -8.17
CA TYR A 177 -1.44 7.07 -7.71
C TYR A 177 -0.69 7.34 -6.41
N ILE A 178 -0.08 8.53 -6.31
CA ILE A 178 0.69 8.95 -5.13
C ILE A 178 0.35 10.39 -4.82
N TYR A 179 0.03 10.67 -3.57
CA TYR A 179 0.04 11.99 -2.99
C TYR A 179 1.04 12.00 -1.84
N ALA A 180 1.93 12.98 -1.82
CA ALA A 180 2.96 13.13 -0.80
C ALA A 180 2.95 14.55 -0.23
N TRP A 181 3.33 14.70 1.03
CA TRP A 181 3.49 16.00 1.70
C TRP A 181 4.60 15.90 2.75
N ASP A 182 5.45 16.93 2.80
CA ASP A 182 6.62 17.00 3.69
C ASP A 182 6.65 18.33 4.45
N ALA A 183 6.63 18.26 5.78
CA ALA A 183 6.69 19.42 6.64
C ALA A 183 7.97 20.25 6.41
N ASP A 184 9.12 19.62 6.17
CA ASP A 184 10.41 20.31 6.09
C ASP A 184 10.51 21.21 4.85
N ILE A 185 9.84 20.85 3.75
CA ILE A 185 9.77 21.70 2.56
C ILE A 185 8.84 22.88 2.77
N HIS A 186 7.72 22.66 3.44
CA HIS A 186 6.72 23.71 3.65
C HIS A 186 7.12 24.67 4.79
N ASP A 187 7.86 24.22 5.81
CA ASP A 187 8.42 25.09 6.86
C ASP A 187 9.52 26.02 6.31
N GLN A 188 10.20 25.64 5.22
CA GLN A 188 11.19 26.47 4.53
C GLN A 188 10.59 27.67 3.77
N SER A 189 9.28 27.70 3.54
CA SER A 189 8.60 28.82 2.87
C SER A 189 8.45 30.09 3.74
N GLY A 190 8.77 29.99 5.05
CA GLY A 190 8.61 31.09 6.01
C GLY A 190 9.86 31.94 6.32
N ALA A 191 11.09 31.40 6.27
CA ALA A 191 12.29 32.13 6.70
C ALA A 191 13.64 31.47 6.36
N ALA A 192 13.96 31.14 5.11
CA ALA A 192 15.35 30.78 4.75
C ALA A 192 15.69 30.94 3.27
N LEU A 193 15.54 32.15 2.72
CA LEU A 193 16.44 32.55 1.64
C LEU A 193 17.82 32.79 2.25
N MET A 194 18.80 31.98 1.82
CA MET A 194 20.25 32.16 1.97
C MET A 194 20.92 31.64 3.24
N THR A 195 21.15 30.32 3.30
CA THR A 195 22.43 29.73 3.73
C THR A 195 22.55 28.32 3.13
N ASN A 196 23.64 28.03 2.42
CA ASN A 196 23.96 26.72 1.82
C ASN A 196 24.34 25.64 2.87
N ASP A 197 23.93 25.80 4.12
CA ASP A 197 24.23 24.87 5.22
C ASP A 197 22.91 24.30 5.72
N ILE A 198 22.30 23.43 4.91
CA ILE A 198 21.25 22.52 5.40
C ILE A 198 21.94 21.61 6.43
N PRO A 199 21.50 21.58 7.70
CA PRO A 199 22.03 20.63 8.65
C PRO A 199 21.82 19.24 8.07
N PHE A 200 22.91 18.49 7.92
CA PHE A 200 22.87 17.07 7.60
C PHE A 200 21.79 16.41 8.46
N LYS A 201 20.73 15.87 7.84
CA LYS A 201 19.93 14.81 8.44
C LYS A 201 20.96 13.77 8.85
N GLU A 202 21.15 13.52 10.15
CA GLU A 202 21.82 12.27 10.54
C GLU A 202 21.07 11.18 9.77
N PRO A 203 21.75 10.28 9.03
CA PRO A 203 21.10 9.34 8.15
C PRO A 203 20.07 8.55 8.95
N GLY A 204 18.81 9.00 8.87
CA GLY A 204 17.66 8.40 9.51
C GLY A 204 17.40 7.13 8.77
N GLN A 205 18.07 6.06 9.19
CA GLN A 205 17.83 4.68 8.82
C GLN A 205 17.04 4.45 7.51
N ASN A 206 17.66 4.69 6.34
CA ASN A 206 17.16 4.41 4.99
C ASN A 206 15.95 3.43 4.95
N GLU A 207 14.72 3.95 4.94
CA GLU A 207 13.54 3.10 4.83
C GLU A 207 13.28 2.74 3.37
N SER A 208 12.88 1.50 3.15
CA SER A 208 12.54 1.02 1.81
C SER A 208 11.30 0.15 1.91
N THR A 209 10.23 0.60 1.29
CA THR A 209 8.95 -0.11 1.26
C THR A 209 8.77 -0.72 -0.13
N LEU A 210 8.57 -2.03 -0.17
CA LEU A 210 8.29 -2.80 -1.37
C LEU A 210 6.81 -3.20 -1.37
N HIS A 211 6.05 -2.74 -2.36
CA HIS A 211 4.73 -3.30 -2.65
C HIS A 211 4.81 -4.17 -3.88
N VAL A 212 4.25 -5.37 -3.77
CA VAL A 212 4.08 -6.28 -4.89
C VAL A 212 2.66 -6.80 -4.94
N LEU A 213 2.05 -6.82 -6.10
CA LEU A 213 0.67 -7.24 -6.27
C LEU A 213 0.57 -8.49 -7.14
N MET A 214 -0.09 -9.55 -6.68
CA MET A 214 -0.10 -10.90 -7.29
C MET A 214 -1.46 -11.60 -7.16
N GLN A 215 -1.56 -12.95 -7.20
CA GLN A 215 -2.78 -13.78 -7.03
C GLN A 215 -2.40 -15.15 -6.34
N ASP A 216 -3.13 -15.70 -5.33
CA ASP A 216 -3.04 -17.05 -4.67
C ASP A 216 -1.86 -17.54 -3.75
N MET A 217 -2.08 -18.18 -2.58
CA MET A 217 -1.08 -18.26 -1.46
C MET A 217 -0.34 -19.58 -1.10
N HIS A 218 0.78 -19.42 -0.35
CA HIS A 218 1.46 -20.35 0.58
C HIS A 218 2.24 -19.58 1.70
N PRO A 219 2.32 -20.06 2.97
CA PRO A 219 2.54 -19.18 4.15
C PRO A 219 3.98 -18.95 4.69
N ASN A 220 5.07 -19.26 3.97
CA ASN A 220 6.44 -19.16 4.54
C ASN A 220 7.39 -18.23 3.78
N LEU A 221 7.08 -16.93 3.74
CA LEU A 221 7.88 -15.93 3.01
C LEU A 221 9.01 -15.30 3.82
N VAL A 222 8.82 -15.08 5.14
CA VAL A 222 9.79 -14.41 6.02
C VAL A 222 10.02 -15.25 7.29
N PRO A 223 11.10 -16.03 7.34
CA PRO A 223 11.40 -16.85 8.52
C PRO A 223 11.61 -16.01 9.78
N GLY A 224 11.04 -16.46 10.90
CA GLY A 224 11.24 -15.85 12.23
C GLY A 224 10.29 -14.70 12.58
N ALA A 225 9.46 -14.26 11.64
CA ALA A 225 8.41 -13.29 11.94
C ALA A 225 7.30 -13.90 12.79
N VAL A 226 6.72 -13.09 13.66
CA VAL A 226 5.49 -13.43 14.38
C VAL A 226 4.32 -13.12 13.44
N ILE A 227 3.51 -14.14 13.17
CA ILE A 227 2.40 -14.09 12.21
C ILE A 227 1.07 -13.98 12.95
N ASP A 228 0.20 -13.12 12.45
CA ASP A 228 -1.20 -12.95 12.84
C ASP A 228 -2.04 -12.95 11.56
N ASP A 229 -2.85 -13.99 11.36
CA ASP A 229 -3.61 -14.20 10.15
C ASP A 229 -5.10 -14.40 10.41
N PHE A 230 -5.90 -14.12 9.38
CA PHE A 230 -7.33 -14.26 9.41
C PHE A 230 -7.83 -14.77 8.06
N ALA A 231 -8.59 -15.86 8.09
CA ALA A 231 -9.30 -16.40 6.94
C ALA A 231 -10.77 -15.95 6.99
N PHE A 232 -11.23 -15.33 5.91
CA PHE A 232 -12.60 -14.81 5.80
C PHE A 232 -13.55 -15.88 5.26
N ASP A 233 -14.82 -15.79 5.66
CA ASP A 233 -15.92 -16.61 5.15
C ASP A 233 -16.79 -15.77 4.19
N PRO A 234 -17.12 -16.27 2.99
CA PRO A 234 -16.84 -17.60 2.45
C PRO A 234 -15.41 -17.78 1.89
N CYS A 235 -14.70 -16.69 1.63
CA CYS A 235 -13.32 -16.71 1.14
C CYS A 235 -12.61 -15.39 1.42
N GLY A 236 -11.28 -15.40 1.29
CA GLY A 236 -10.41 -14.26 1.57
C GLY A 236 -9.37 -14.58 2.64
N TYR A 237 -8.23 -13.89 2.60
CA TYR A 237 -7.18 -14.07 3.62
C TYR A 237 -6.42 -12.76 3.85
N SER A 238 -6.17 -12.45 5.13
CA SER A 238 -5.31 -11.34 5.55
C SER A 238 -4.26 -11.86 6.53
N MET A 239 -3.05 -11.34 6.44
CA MET A 239 -1.98 -11.71 7.35
C MET A 239 -1.01 -10.56 7.58
N ASN A 240 -0.65 -10.37 8.83
CA ASN A 240 0.46 -9.55 9.25
C ASN A 240 1.60 -10.41 9.79
N GLY A 241 2.82 -10.04 9.44
CA GLY A 241 4.03 -10.59 10.02
C GLY A 241 4.90 -9.46 10.55
N ILE A 242 5.34 -9.56 11.80
CA ILE A 242 6.27 -8.59 12.40
C ILE A 242 7.59 -9.26 12.81
N LEU A 243 8.69 -8.58 12.54
CA LEU A 243 10.04 -9.00 12.90
C LEU A 243 10.88 -7.78 13.25
N PHE A 244 11.20 -7.59 14.53
CA PHE A 244 11.80 -6.36 15.07
C PHE A 244 10.99 -5.12 14.68
N ASP A 245 11.61 -4.16 13.99
CA ASP A 245 11.02 -2.91 13.48
C ASP A 245 10.41 -3.07 12.07
N ALA A 246 10.52 -4.25 11.46
CA ALA A 246 9.95 -4.53 10.15
C ALA A 246 8.59 -5.24 10.25
N TYR A 247 7.70 -4.93 9.29
CA TYR A 247 6.50 -5.70 9.02
C TYR A 247 6.51 -6.26 7.59
N TYR A 248 5.69 -7.27 7.36
CA TYR A 248 5.12 -7.54 6.06
C TYR A 248 3.64 -7.87 6.20
N THR A 249 2.89 -7.66 5.13
CA THR A 249 1.45 -7.95 5.11
C THR A 249 1.04 -8.54 3.79
N ILE A 250 0.03 -9.42 3.82
CA ILE A 250 -0.53 -10.08 2.65
C ILE A 250 -2.05 -10.03 2.72
N HIS A 251 -2.68 -9.56 1.64
CA HIS A 251 -4.14 -9.54 1.51
C HIS A 251 -4.55 -10.26 0.24
N ILE A 252 -5.59 -11.09 0.30
CA ILE A 252 -5.99 -12.01 -0.76
C ILE A 252 -7.49 -11.93 -0.99
N THR A 253 -7.85 -11.60 -2.22
CA THR A 253 -9.17 -11.70 -2.84
C THR A 253 -9.11 -12.86 -3.83
N PRO A 254 -9.54 -14.09 -3.47
CA PRO A 254 -9.35 -15.28 -4.30
C PRO A 254 -10.38 -15.43 -5.42
N GLU A 255 -11.43 -14.62 -5.45
CA GLU A 255 -12.52 -14.72 -6.40
C GLU A 255 -12.03 -14.66 -7.87
N SER A 256 -12.31 -15.68 -8.67
CA SER A 256 -11.72 -15.83 -10.00
C SER A 256 -11.99 -14.67 -10.98
N HIS A 257 -13.09 -13.92 -10.76
CA HIS A 257 -13.49 -12.80 -11.61
C HIS A 257 -12.82 -11.47 -11.21
N CYS A 258 -12.23 -11.38 -10.01
CA CYS A 258 -11.52 -10.20 -9.53
C CYS A 258 -10.28 -10.56 -8.67
N SER A 259 -9.65 -11.70 -8.97
CA SER A 259 -8.58 -12.25 -8.14
C SER A 259 -7.44 -11.24 -7.96
N TYR A 260 -7.05 -11.02 -6.72
CA TYR A 260 -6.07 -10.03 -6.34
C TYR A 260 -5.34 -10.45 -5.06
N VAL A 261 -4.03 -10.21 -5.03
CA VAL A 261 -3.20 -10.30 -3.86
C VAL A 261 -2.33 -9.06 -3.78
N SER A 262 -2.11 -8.59 -2.56
CA SER A 262 -1.03 -7.68 -2.27
C SER A 262 -0.03 -8.30 -1.30
N PHE A 263 1.22 -7.90 -1.45
CA PHE A 263 2.32 -8.13 -0.53
C PHE A 263 2.99 -6.78 -0.29
N GLU A 264 3.27 -6.46 0.95
CA GLU A 264 4.01 -5.27 1.30
C GLU A 264 4.99 -5.54 2.42
N THR A 265 6.14 -4.88 2.41
CA THR A 265 7.08 -4.88 3.54
C THR A 265 7.93 -3.62 3.56
N ASN A 266 8.31 -3.18 4.76
CA ASN A 266 9.36 -2.17 4.97
C ASN A 266 10.72 -2.80 5.36
N ALA A 267 10.85 -4.12 5.28
CA ALA A 267 12.08 -4.81 5.66
C ALA A 267 13.26 -4.31 4.82
N ARG A 268 14.31 -3.82 5.48
CA ARG A 268 15.50 -3.26 4.83
C ARG A 268 16.38 -4.39 4.29
N LEU A 269 16.33 -4.60 2.98
CA LEU A 269 17.10 -5.65 2.29
C LEU A 269 18.14 -5.05 1.35
N ARG A 270 19.33 -5.65 1.29
CA ARG A 270 20.35 -5.28 0.29
C ARG A 270 19.86 -5.46 -1.15
N SER A 271 19.01 -6.47 -1.35
CA SER A 271 18.34 -6.72 -2.62
C SER A 271 17.01 -7.42 -2.34
N TYR A 272 15.96 -6.85 -2.89
CA TYR A 272 14.62 -7.40 -2.84
C TYR A 272 14.36 -8.48 -3.90
N GLN A 273 15.32 -8.77 -4.80
CA GLN A 273 15.11 -9.73 -5.88
C GLN A 273 14.74 -11.13 -5.37
N SER A 274 15.42 -11.62 -4.33
CA SER A 274 15.13 -12.95 -3.76
C SER A 274 13.75 -13.00 -3.11
N LEU A 275 13.39 -11.95 -2.37
CA LEU A 275 12.06 -11.83 -1.77
C LEU A 275 10.99 -11.81 -2.86
N LEU A 276 11.14 -10.92 -3.85
CA LEU A 276 10.23 -10.82 -4.99
C LEU A 276 10.06 -12.17 -5.70
N LYS A 277 11.15 -12.91 -5.95
CA LYS A 277 11.09 -14.24 -6.56
C LYS A 277 10.35 -15.26 -5.69
N ASN A 278 10.50 -15.20 -4.35
CA ASN A 278 9.78 -16.09 -3.45
C ASN A 278 8.28 -15.79 -3.43
N VAL A 279 7.91 -14.50 -3.41
CA VAL A 279 6.51 -14.07 -3.52
C VAL A 279 5.97 -14.52 -4.89
N LEU A 280 6.67 -14.26 -6.00
CA LEU A 280 6.23 -14.69 -7.35
C LEU A 280 6.13 -16.22 -7.50
N ARG A 281 7.00 -17.00 -6.87
CA ARG A 281 6.91 -18.46 -6.88
C ARG A 281 5.69 -18.98 -6.14
N CYS A 282 5.31 -18.29 -5.07
CA CYS A 282 4.14 -18.58 -4.26
C CYS A 282 2.85 -18.31 -5.04
N PHE A 283 2.75 -17.11 -5.63
CA PHE A 283 1.52 -16.59 -6.21
C PHE A 283 1.37 -16.90 -7.72
N ARG A 284 2.47 -16.97 -8.47
CA ARG A 284 2.47 -17.23 -9.92
C ARG A 284 1.42 -16.41 -10.71
N PRO A 285 1.26 -15.10 -10.45
CA PRO A 285 0.21 -14.30 -11.08
C PRO A 285 0.39 -14.21 -12.60
N ALA A 286 -0.68 -13.99 -13.35
CA ALA A 286 -0.58 -13.73 -14.80
C ALA A 286 0.16 -12.41 -15.11
N LYS A 287 0.01 -11.41 -14.23
CA LYS A 287 0.69 -10.11 -14.28
C LYS A 287 0.89 -9.56 -12.87
N TYR A 288 1.90 -8.72 -12.69
CA TYR A 288 2.15 -8.03 -11.42
C TYR A 288 2.71 -6.64 -11.63
N SER A 289 2.49 -5.78 -10.65
CA SER A 289 3.12 -4.47 -10.51
C SER A 289 4.01 -4.47 -9.28
N VAL A 290 5.15 -3.79 -9.37
CA VAL A 290 6.04 -3.55 -8.22
C VAL A 290 6.23 -2.05 -8.07
N SER A 291 6.03 -1.53 -6.86
CA SER A 291 6.49 -0.20 -6.47
C SER A 291 7.50 -0.30 -5.34
N VAL A 292 8.57 0.50 -5.45
CA VAL A 292 9.62 0.59 -4.44
C VAL A 292 9.78 2.04 -4.06
N TYR A 293 9.55 2.33 -2.78
CA TYR A 293 9.82 3.61 -2.16
C TYR A 293 11.20 3.57 -1.52
N THR A 294 12.01 4.60 -1.76
CA THR A 294 13.35 4.75 -1.19
C THR A 294 13.69 6.22 -1.02
N GLU A 295 14.45 6.54 0.03
CA GLU A 295 15.19 7.80 0.07
C GLU A 295 16.23 7.86 -1.06
N ARG A 296 16.38 9.04 -1.65
CA ARG A 296 17.24 9.32 -2.80
C ARG A 296 18.69 8.94 -2.52
N ASN A 297 19.20 9.31 -1.33
CA ASN A 297 20.57 9.04 -0.93
C ASN A 297 20.85 7.54 -0.76
N ALA A 298 19.88 6.79 -0.24
CA ALA A 298 19.96 5.34 -0.12
C ALA A 298 20.07 4.65 -1.49
N LEU A 299 19.40 5.20 -2.49
CA LEU A 299 19.42 4.69 -3.85
C LEU A 299 20.70 5.06 -4.62
N GLU A 300 21.19 6.29 -4.51
CA GLU A 300 22.46 6.69 -5.12
C GLU A 300 23.64 5.85 -4.58
N ALA A 301 23.54 5.41 -3.32
CA ALA A 301 24.46 4.45 -2.72
C ALA A 301 24.21 2.98 -3.16
N SER A 302 23.00 2.66 -3.64
CA SER A 302 22.61 1.32 -4.05
C SER A 302 23.04 1.04 -5.50
N LYS A 303 24.02 0.14 -5.66
CA LYS A 303 24.46 -0.35 -6.99
C LYS A 303 23.44 -1.29 -7.66
N THR A 304 22.36 -1.65 -6.97
CA THR A 304 21.39 -2.64 -7.42
C THR A 304 20.07 -1.97 -7.79
N ASN A 305 19.84 -1.81 -9.10
CA ASN A 305 18.53 -1.42 -9.62
C ASN A 305 17.65 -2.67 -9.76
N MET A 306 16.56 -2.75 -8.99
CA MET A 306 15.58 -3.86 -9.06
C MET A 306 15.04 -4.05 -10.48
N PHE A 307 14.93 -2.96 -11.26
CA PHE A 307 14.40 -2.97 -12.62
C PHE A 307 15.50 -2.96 -13.69
N ALA A 308 16.74 -3.33 -13.35
CA ALA A 308 17.83 -3.45 -14.32
C ALA A 308 17.55 -4.53 -15.38
N GLU A 309 16.89 -5.62 -14.99
CA GLU A 309 16.55 -6.72 -15.88
C GLU A 309 15.10 -6.63 -16.34
N ASP A 310 14.89 -6.90 -17.63
CA ASP A 310 13.55 -6.92 -18.25
C ASP A 310 12.86 -8.27 -18.05
N LEU A 311 13.63 -9.31 -17.71
CA LEU A 311 13.19 -10.67 -17.57
C LEU A 311 13.41 -11.13 -16.13
N VAL A 312 12.37 -11.69 -15.51
CA VAL A 312 12.46 -12.28 -14.17
C VAL A 312 12.12 -13.76 -14.28
N LYS A 313 13.15 -14.61 -14.35
CA LYS A 313 12.99 -16.07 -14.31
C LYS A 313 12.73 -16.51 -12.87
N ILE A 314 11.62 -17.23 -12.66
CA ILE A 314 11.22 -17.77 -11.35
C ILE A 314 11.60 -19.23 -11.25
N ASP A 315 11.13 -20.03 -12.21
CA ASP A 315 11.35 -21.47 -12.33
C ASP A 315 11.57 -21.84 -13.81
N ASP A 316 11.67 -23.14 -14.12
CA ASP A 316 11.87 -23.61 -15.50
C ASP A 316 10.67 -23.44 -16.41
N ASP A 317 9.47 -23.23 -15.87
CA ASP A 317 8.22 -23.04 -16.60
C ASP A 317 7.64 -21.61 -16.46
N LEU A 318 8.26 -20.76 -15.62
CA LEU A 318 7.73 -19.44 -15.28
C LEU A 318 8.78 -18.34 -15.49
N LEU A 319 8.49 -17.50 -16.49
CA LEU A 319 9.27 -16.33 -16.86
C LEU A 319 8.36 -15.12 -16.97
N TYR A 320 8.72 -14.04 -16.28
CA TYR A 320 8.05 -12.75 -16.43
C TYR A 320 8.86 -11.81 -17.31
N LYS A 321 8.15 -11.01 -18.10
CA LYS A 321 8.73 -9.93 -18.91
C LYS A 321 8.12 -8.60 -18.52
N ARG A 322 8.98 -7.59 -18.32
CA ARG A 322 8.57 -6.21 -18.06
C ARG A 322 7.76 -5.67 -19.24
N LYS A 323 6.64 -5.05 -18.96
CA LYS A 323 5.79 -4.35 -19.93
C LYS A 323 6.22 -2.89 -19.99
N GLY A 324 6.99 -2.55 -21.02
CA GLY A 324 7.53 -1.20 -21.22
C GLY A 324 8.74 -0.91 -20.32
N GLY A 325 8.94 0.38 -20.02
CA GLY A 325 9.95 0.85 -19.09
C GLY A 325 9.53 0.69 -17.63
N HIS A 326 10.30 1.33 -16.75
CA HIS A 326 9.84 1.67 -15.40
C HIS A 326 9.57 3.17 -15.36
N THR A 327 8.67 3.59 -14.49
CA THR A 327 8.45 5.00 -14.17
C THR A 327 9.07 5.32 -12.83
N GLN A 328 9.50 6.57 -12.66
CA GLN A 328 10.00 7.06 -11.39
C GLN A 328 9.52 8.48 -11.16
N ALA A 329 9.26 8.81 -9.91
CA ALA A 329 8.97 10.17 -9.48
C ALA A 329 9.73 10.43 -8.18
N THR A 330 10.22 11.66 -8.06
CA THR A 330 10.82 12.18 -6.84
C THR A 330 9.82 13.14 -6.23
N PHE A 331 9.55 12.95 -4.95
CA PHE A 331 8.62 13.72 -4.15
C PHE A 331 9.43 14.46 -3.12
N GLU A 332 9.08 15.72 -2.90
CA GLU A 332 9.57 16.48 -1.75
C GLU A 332 11.10 16.41 -1.58
N GLY A 333 11.84 16.49 -2.69
CA GLY A 333 13.31 16.61 -2.72
C GLY A 333 14.10 15.30 -2.56
N ASP A 334 13.76 14.47 -1.59
CA ASP A 334 14.57 13.31 -1.18
C ASP A 334 13.84 11.96 -1.19
N TYR A 335 12.52 11.91 -1.38
CA TYR A 335 11.79 10.65 -1.47
C TYR A 335 11.56 10.25 -2.93
N MET A 336 11.72 8.98 -3.28
CA MET A 336 11.53 8.51 -4.65
C MET A 336 10.74 7.21 -4.66
N CYS A 337 9.76 7.12 -5.58
CA CYS A 337 9.09 5.87 -5.91
C CYS A 337 9.43 5.46 -7.34
N ARG A 338 9.80 4.19 -7.51
CA ARG A 338 9.93 3.55 -8.82
C ARG A 338 8.85 2.50 -8.98
N MET A 339 8.30 2.39 -10.18
CA MET A 339 7.26 1.43 -10.49
C MET A 339 7.50 0.75 -11.83
N ALA A 340 7.24 -0.56 -11.88
CA ALA A 340 7.30 -1.34 -13.10
C ALA A 340 6.19 -2.40 -13.15
N ASN A 341 5.73 -2.67 -14.37
CA ASN A 341 4.71 -3.68 -14.66
C ASN A 341 5.32 -4.89 -15.36
N PHE A 342 4.84 -6.09 -15.05
CA PHE A 342 5.33 -7.35 -15.60
C PHE A 342 4.15 -8.26 -15.95
N SER A 343 4.33 -9.13 -16.94
CA SER A 343 3.41 -10.24 -17.21
C SER A 343 4.18 -11.52 -17.48
N VAL A 344 3.51 -12.67 -17.36
CA VAL A 344 4.03 -13.93 -17.87
C VAL A 344 4.45 -13.72 -19.33
N SER A 345 5.61 -14.25 -19.69
CA SER A 345 6.16 -14.15 -21.03
C SER A 345 5.64 -15.27 -21.92
N ASP A 346 5.26 -14.94 -23.15
CA ASP A 346 4.88 -15.93 -24.17
C ASP A 346 6.09 -16.67 -24.77
N MET A 347 7.30 -16.29 -24.38
CA MET A 347 8.55 -16.91 -24.86
C MET A 347 8.76 -18.21 -24.07
N PRO A 348 9.04 -19.34 -24.74
CA PRO A 348 9.37 -20.56 -24.01
C PRO A 348 10.59 -20.30 -23.12
N PRO A 349 10.58 -20.78 -21.87
CA PRO A 349 11.68 -20.60 -20.95
C PRO A 349 12.95 -21.15 -21.59
N VAL A 350 14.01 -20.35 -21.60
CA VAL A 350 15.30 -20.75 -22.18
C VAL A 350 15.85 -21.91 -21.36
N VAL A 351 15.62 -23.14 -21.82
CA VAL A 351 16.30 -24.33 -21.30
C VAL A 351 17.76 -24.19 -21.72
N SER A 352 18.62 -23.78 -20.80
CA SER A 352 20.06 -23.85 -21.05
C SER A 352 20.41 -25.32 -21.27
N ARG A 353 20.86 -25.68 -22.48
CA ARG A 353 21.38 -27.03 -22.79
C ARG A 353 22.75 -27.24 -22.13
N ALA A 354 22.79 -27.20 -20.80
CA ALA A 354 24.00 -27.38 -20.02
C ALA A 354 23.81 -28.37 -18.88
N ALA A 355 23.26 -29.56 -19.16
CA ALA A 355 23.48 -30.77 -18.35
C ALA A 355 22.88 -32.01 -19.03
N GLN A 356 23.53 -32.53 -20.09
CA GLN A 356 23.35 -33.92 -20.47
C GLN A 356 24.69 -34.52 -20.93
N LYS A 357 25.59 -34.69 -19.96
CA LYS A 357 26.63 -35.72 -20.00
C LYS A 357 26.64 -36.43 -18.65
N TYR A 358 25.61 -37.22 -18.40
CA TYR A 358 25.74 -38.35 -17.49
C TYR A 358 26.76 -39.30 -18.12
N ARG A 359 27.99 -39.31 -17.60
CA ARG A 359 28.90 -40.43 -17.82
C ARG A 359 28.40 -41.56 -16.93
N SER A 360 28.00 -42.65 -17.56
CA SER A 360 27.76 -43.93 -16.90
C SER A 360 29.00 -44.30 -16.09
N PRO A 361 28.89 -44.75 -14.82
CA PRO A 361 30.00 -45.38 -14.14
C PRO A 361 30.23 -46.74 -14.80
N SER A 362 31.38 -46.94 -15.44
CA SER A 362 31.80 -48.29 -15.83
C SER A 362 32.21 -49.04 -14.58
N PHE A 363 31.51 -50.12 -14.27
CA PHE A 363 32.03 -51.17 -13.41
C PHE A 363 33.08 -51.97 -14.21
N ALA A 364 34.32 -51.91 -13.76
CA ALA A 364 35.35 -52.94 -13.92
C ALA A 364 36.41 -52.73 -12.83
#